data_AF-A0A6A8LV37-F1
#
_entry.id   AF-A0A6A8LV37-F1
#
_cell.length_a   1.000
_cell.length_b   1.000
_cell.length_c   1.000
_cell.angle_alpha   90.00
_cell.angle_beta   90.00
_cell.angle_gamma   90.00
#
_symmetry.space_group_name_H-M   'P 1'
#
loop_
_entity.id
_entity.type
_entity.pdbx_description
1 polymer ?
#
loop_
_entity_poly.entity_id
_entity_poly.type
_entity_poly.pdbx_seq_one_letter_code
_entity_poly.pdbx_strand_id
1 'polypeptide(L)'
;DNQSDNMLTISKNGHTNFFFLFGGTNEASQDLVQGITAGGFFFDEVALMPQSFVSQATSRLSVEGSKAWFNCNPESPYHWFKLEWIDKLADKNAIRVHFLMKDNPSLSQNTINRYESMYSGVFYQRYILGEWSVADGVVYDNFDRKTMVVDLPADIVFEKYWI
;
A
#
# COMPACT_ATOMS: atom_id res chain seq x y z
N ASP A 1 -15.79 25.15 -2.77
CA ASP A 1 -14.95 24.17 -3.47
C ASP A 1 -14.94 24.43 -4.95
N ASN A 2 -13.75 24.67 -5.50
CA ASN A 2 -13.53 24.67 -6.94
C ASN A 2 -12.68 23.43 -7.20
N GLN A 3 -13.30 22.38 -7.72
CA GLN A 3 -12.63 21.14 -8.09
C GLN A 3 -12.12 21.33 -9.51
N SER A 4 -10.81 21.53 -9.68
CA SER A 4 -10.15 21.08 -10.91
C SER A 4 -9.74 19.62 -10.66
N ASP A 5 -9.81 18.76 -11.67
CA ASP A 5 -9.88 17.29 -11.55
C ASP A 5 -8.82 16.61 -10.64
N ASN A 6 -7.73 17.28 -10.26
CA ASN A 6 -6.65 16.75 -9.41
C ASN A 6 -6.20 17.70 -8.28
N MET A 7 -7.02 18.67 -7.87
CA MET A 7 -6.66 19.59 -6.79
C MET A 7 -7.85 19.92 -5.88
N LEU A 8 -7.65 19.73 -4.58
CA LEU A 8 -8.55 20.15 -3.51
C LEU A 8 -8.06 21.47 -2.90
N THR A 9 -8.95 22.45 -2.80
CA THR A 9 -8.67 23.73 -2.12
C THR A 9 -9.49 23.78 -0.84
N ILE A 10 -8.83 23.87 0.31
CA ILE A 10 -9.50 23.89 1.62
C ILE A 10 -9.16 25.20 2.33
N SER A 11 -10.19 25.95 2.69
CA SER A 11 -10.05 27.21 3.44
C SER A 11 -10.67 27.11 4.83
N LYS A 12 -9.92 27.50 5.86
CA LYS A 12 -10.40 27.55 7.26
C LYS A 12 -9.70 28.67 8.01
N ASN A 13 -10.45 29.46 8.78
CA ASN A 13 -9.94 30.55 9.63
C ASN A 13 -8.99 31.53 8.90
N GLY A 14 -9.30 31.89 7.65
CA GLY A 14 -8.48 32.81 6.85
C GLY A 14 -7.24 32.18 6.21
N HIS A 15 -6.99 30.89 6.40
CA HIS A 15 -5.93 30.15 5.72
C HIS A 15 -6.51 29.27 4.62
N THR A 16 -5.83 29.23 3.47
CA THR A 16 -6.18 28.39 2.33
C THR A 16 -5.01 27.45 2.02
N ASN A 17 -5.28 26.15 1.95
CA ASN A 17 -4.33 25.12 1.59
C ASN A 17 -4.77 24.44 0.29
N PHE A 18 -3.78 24.06 -0.52
CA PHE A 18 -3.99 23.36 -1.79
C PHE A 18 -3.43 21.94 -1.65
N PHE A 19 -4.26 20.95 -1.93
CA PHE A 19 -3.94 19.53 -1.88
C PHE A 19 -4.00 18.98 -3.29
N PHE A 20 -2.85 18.66 -3.85
CA PHE A 20 -2.75 18.03 -5.16
C PHE A 20 -2.90 16.52 -5.02
N LEU A 21 -3.78 15.92 -5.81
CA LEU A 21 -4.05 14.50 -5.82
C LEU A 21 -3.29 13.87 -6.98
N PHE A 22 -2.52 12.82 -6.69
CA PHE A 22 -1.71 12.11 -7.69
C PHE A 22 -2.15 10.64 -7.74
N GLY A 23 -2.49 10.15 -8.93
CA GLY A 23 -2.74 8.73 -9.17
C GLY A 23 -1.47 8.03 -9.65
N GLY A 24 -1.11 6.89 -9.06
CA GLY A 24 0.17 6.21 -9.24
C GLY A 24 0.51 5.72 -10.67
N THR A 25 -0.40 5.87 -11.63
CA THR A 25 -0.27 5.36 -13.01
C THR A 25 -0.12 6.43 -14.09
N ASN A 26 -0.20 7.73 -13.77
CA ASN A 26 -0.15 8.79 -14.79
C ASN A 26 1.19 9.54 -14.81
N GLU A 27 1.87 9.54 -15.96
CA GLU A 27 3.10 10.33 -16.21
C GLU A 27 2.92 11.82 -15.89
N ALA A 28 1.72 12.37 -16.11
CA ALA A 28 1.37 13.75 -15.76
C ALA A 28 1.59 14.08 -14.26
N SER A 29 1.56 13.07 -13.38
CA SER A 29 1.84 13.24 -11.95
C SER A 29 3.33 13.50 -11.69
N GLN A 30 4.23 12.95 -12.51
CA GLN A 30 5.67 13.19 -12.37
C GLN A 30 6.03 14.61 -12.79
N ASP A 31 5.47 15.10 -13.90
CA ASP A 31 5.72 16.48 -14.36
C ASP A 31 5.22 17.52 -13.36
N LEU A 32 4.06 17.28 -12.76
CA LEU A 32 3.51 18.17 -11.73
C LEU A 32 4.37 18.18 -10.46
N VAL A 33 4.88 17.02 -10.01
CA VAL A 33 5.79 16.94 -8.86
C VAL A 33 7.10 17.71 -9.11
N GLN A 34 7.58 17.84 -10.35
CA GLN A 34 8.83 18.54 -10.62
C GLN A 34 8.78 20.05 -10.34
N GLY A 35 7.61 20.69 -10.45
CA GLY A 35 7.47 22.15 -10.34
C GLY A 35 7.02 22.65 -8.96
N ILE A 36 6.52 21.78 -8.09
CA ILE A 36 5.83 22.22 -6.87
C ILE A 36 6.78 22.38 -5.68
N THR A 37 6.47 23.37 -4.84
CA THR A 37 7.01 23.50 -3.48
C THR A 37 5.93 23.05 -2.51
N ALA A 38 6.20 22.03 -1.69
CA ALA A 38 5.20 21.41 -0.84
C ALA A 38 5.52 21.56 0.65
N GLY A 39 4.49 21.87 1.45
CA GLY A 39 4.54 21.78 2.91
C GLY A 39 4.42 20.35 3.43
N GLY A 40 4.01 19.40 2.60
CA GLY A 40 3.86 18.02 2.99
C GLY A 40 3.46 17.07 1.86
N PHE A 41 3.76 15.78 2.02
CA PHE A 41 3.32 14.71 1.12
C PHE A 41 2.78 13.52 1.90
N PHE A 42 1.61 13.03 1.51
CA PHE A 42 1.03 11.80 2.01
C PHE A 42 1.04 10.74 0.91
N PHE A 43 1.72 9.63 1.14
CA PHE A 43 1.77 8.49 0.22
C PHE A 43 0.95 7.34 0.79
N ASP A 44 -0.19 7.06 0.18
CA ASP A 44 -0.98 5.86 0.47
C ASP A 44 -0.46 4.69 -0.36
N GLU A 45 -0.43 3.50 0.23
CA GLU A 45 0.12 2.29 -0.40
C GLU A 45 1.52 2.48 -1.02
N VAL A 46 2.42 3.20 -0.33
CA VAL A 46 3.72 3.62 -0.90
C VAL A 46 4.59 2.46 -1.41
N ALA A 47 4.40 1.25 -0.88
CA ALA A 47 5.10 0.06 -1.36
C ALA A 47 4.77 -0.29 -2.83
N LEU A 48 3.62 0.14 -3.35
CA LEU A 48 3.22 -0.05 -4.75
C LEU A 48 3.70 1.07 -5.68
N MET A 49 4.28 2.14 -5.12
CA MET A 49 4.74 3.29 -5.88
C MET A 49 6.18 3.12 -6.38
N PRO A 50 6.52 3.66 -7.56
CA PRO A 50 7.91 3.71 -8.01
C PRO A 50 8.79 4.50 -7.04
N GLN A 51 9.95 3.96 -6.67
CA GLN A 51 10.92 4.64 -5.80
C GLN A 51 11.32 6.02 -6.32
N SER A 52 11.47 6.16 -7.64
CA SER A 52 11.83 7.43 -8.29
C SER A 52 10.80 8.52 -8.03
N PHE A 53 9.51 8.19 -8.10
CA PHE A 53 8.42 9.12 -7.82
C PHE A 53 8.46 9.60 -6.36
N VAL A 54 8.58 8.68 -5.40
CA VAL A 54 8.63 9.02 -3.97
C VAL A 54 9.87 9.85 -3.65
N SER A 55 11.02 9.51 -4.24
CA SER A 55 12.27 10.26 -4.07
C SER A 55 12.14 11.69 -4.64
N GLN A 56 11.55 11.83 -5.83
CA GLN A 56 11.30 13.13 -6.43
C GLN A 56 10.33 13.96 -5.59
N ALA A 57 9.22 13.40 -5.14
CA ALA A 57 8.23 14.09 -4.33
C ALA A 57 8.81 14.54 -2.98
N THR A 58 9.53 13.67 -2.28
CA THR A 58 10.17 14.03 -1.00
C THR A 58 11.25 15.11 -1.16
N SER A 59 11.93 15.19 -2.32
CA SER A 59 12.87 16.30 -2.62
C SER A 59 12.19 17.68 -2.72
N ARG A 60 10.86 17.74 -2.85
CA ARG A 60 10.08 19.00 -2.93
C ARG A 60 9.60 19.53 -1.59
N LEU A 61 9.88 18.80 -0.49
CA LEU A 61 9.60 19.22 0.88
C LEU A 61 10.62 20.27 1.35
N SER A 62 10.57 21.45 0.72
CA SER A 62 11.50 22.55 1.00
C SER A 62 10.95 23.60 1.97
N VAL A 63 9.64 23.57 2.26
CA VAL A 63 9.03 24.48 3.24
C VAL A 63 9.50 24.13 4.65
N GLU A 64 9.82 25.14 5.46
CA GLU A 64 10.21 24.93 6.85
C GLU A 64 9.11 24.18 7.61
N GLY A 65 9.52 23.17 8.39
CA GLY A 65 8.60 22.35 9.15
C GLY A 65 7.85 21.29 8.34
N SER A 66 8.10 21.18 7.03
CA SER A 66 7.47 20.18 6.17
C SER A 66 7.68 18.73 6.65
N LYS A 67 6.76 17.85 6.25
CA LYS A 67 6.70 16.45 6.70
C LYS A 67 6.26 15.52 5.56
N ALA A 68 6.72 14.29 5.62
CA ALA A 68 6.23 13.20 4.78
C ALA A 68 5.48 12.19 5.65
N TRP A 69 4.38 11.65 5.12
CA TRP A 69 3.60 10.60 5.75
C TRP A 69 3.46 9.44 4.78
N PHE A 70 3.63 8.23 5.30
CA PHE A 70 3.63 7.01 4.51
C PHE A 70 2.69 6.00 5.14
N ASN A 71 1.85 5.39 4.32
CA ASN A 71 1.04 4.24 4.67
C ASN A 71 1.31 3.11 3.67
N CYS A 72 1.42 1.87 4.14
CA CYS A 72 1.52 0.69 3.27
C CYS A 72 1.32 -0.62 4.02
N ASN A 73 0.97 -1.66 3.27
CA ASN A 73 1.16 -3.04 3.70
C ASN A 73 2.62 -3.49 3.43
N PRO A 74 3.14 -4.46 4.20
CA PRO A 74 4.47 -5.01 3.97
C PRO A 74 4.63 -5.73 2.63
N GLU A 75 5.86 -5.71 2.12
CA GLU A 75 6.30 -6.44 0.94
C GLU A 75 7.52 -7.32 1.26
N SER A 76 8.25 -7.78 0.23
CA SER A 76 9.54 -8.45 0.40
C SER A 76 10.50 -7.69 1.35
N PRO A 77 11.30 -8.36 2.19
CA PRO A 77 12.31 -7.70 3.04
C PRO A 77 13.36 -6.93 2.24
N TYR A 78 13.54 -7.26 0.95
CA TYR A 78 14.45 -6.57 0.03
C TYR A 78 13.79 -5.38 -0.71
N HIS A 79 12.53 -5.08 -0.40
CA HIS A 79 11.82 -3.98 -1.04
C HIS A 79 12.47 -2.63 -0.69
N TRP A 80 12.58 -1.73 -1.67
CA TRP A 80 13.28 -0.46 -1.51
C TRP A 80 12.73 0.38 -0.34
N PHE A 81 11.41 0.38 -0.11
CA PHE A 81 10.83 1.14 0.99
C PHE A 81 11.24 0.58 2.37
N LYS A 82 11.41 -0.73 2.48
CA LYS A 82 11.93 -1.36 3.70
C LYS A 82 13.36 -0.94 3.95
N LEU A 83 14.22 -1.12 2.95
CA LEU A 83 15.66 -0.89 3.06
C LEU A 83 16.01 0.61 3.21
N GLU A 84 15.34 1.47 2.45
CA GLU A 84 15.69 2.89 2.38
C GLU A 84 14.94 3.75 3.37
N TRP A 85 13.74 3.35 3.85
CA TRP A 85 12.96 4.14 4.81
C TRP A 85 12.83 3.48 6.17
N ILE A 86 12.33 2.25 6.23
CA ILE A 86 12.03 1.57 7.51
C ILE A 86 13.30 1.16 8.25
N ASP A 87 14.34 0.70 7.54
CA ASP A 87 15.61 0.30 8.18
C ASP A 87 16.53 1.48 8.48
N LYS A 88 16.19 2.66 7.96
CA LYS A 88 16.94 3.92 8.15
C LYS A 88 16.12 4.98 8.86
N LEU A 89 15.19 4.59 9.75
CA LEU A 89 14.30 5.52 10.45
C LEU A 89 15.04 6.61 11.22
N ALA A 90 16.13 6.25 11.92
CA ALA A 90 16.93 7.19 12.70
C ALA A 90 17.58 8.24 11.80
N ASP A 91 18.20 7.82 10.69
CA ASP A 91 18.83 8.71 9.71
C ASP A 91 17.82 9.69 9.08
N LYS A 92 16.55 9.28 9.02
CA LYS A 92 15.45 10.09 8.48
C LYS A 92 14.68 10.87 9.53
N ASN A 93 15.04 10.76 10.81
CA ASN A 93 14.29 11.32 11.93
C ASN A 93 12.78 10.99 11.85
N ALA A 94 12.47 9.73 11.51
CA ALA A 94 11.12 9.26 11.23
C ALA A 94 10.58 8.40 12.38
N ILE A 95 9.26 8.44 12.55
CA ILE A 95 8.52 7.60 13.49
C ILE A 95 7.84 6.49 12.71
N ARG A 96 7.95 5.25 13.21
CA ARG A 96 7.22 4.10 12.68
C ARG A 96 6.21 3.63 13.71
N VAL A 97 4.96 3.50 13.27
CA VAL A 97 3.89 2.82 13.99
C VAL A 97 3.50 1.58 13.19
N HIS A 98 3.45 0.43 13.85
CA HIS A 98 3.07 -0.84 13.23
C HIS A 98 1.66 -1.18 13.70
N PHE A 99 0.76 -1.43 12.75
CA PHE A 99 -0.64 -1.76 13.02
C PHE A 99 -0.94 -3.18 12.60
N LEU A 100 -1.70 -3.88 13.43
CA LEU A 100 -2.29 -5.18 13.20
C LEU A 100 -3.81 -5.06 13.28
N MET A 101 -4.54 -6.05 12.73
CA MET A 101 -6.02 -6.04 12.79
C MET A 101 -6.57 -5.93 14.22
N LYS A 102 -5.88 -6.54 15.19
CA LYS A 102 -6.24 -6.50 16.61
C LYS A 102 -6.17 -5.08 17.22
N ASP A 103 -5.44 -4.17 16.59
CA ASP A 103 -5.32 -2.78 17.05
C ASP A 103 -6.51 -1.92 16.59
N ASN A 104 -7.38 -2.46 15.73
CA ASN A 104 -8.60 -1.79 15.27
C ASN A 104 -9.78 -2.14 16.20
N PRO A 105 -10.23 -1.21 17.07
CA PRO A 105 -11.30 -1.46 18.04
C PRO A 105 -12.68 -1.64 17.39
N SER A 106 -12.82 -1.36 16.10
CA SER A 106 -14.09 -1.56 15.37
C SER A 106 -14.29 -2.99 14.87
N LEU A 107 -13.26 -3.85 14.92
CA LEU A 107 -13.35 -5.23 14.42
C LEU A 107 -13.78 -6.19 15.53
N SER A 108 -14.80 -7.01 15.26
CA SER A 108 -15.16 -8.13 16.13
C SER A 108 -14.19 -9.29 15.96
N GLN A 109 -14.10 -10.15 16.99
CA GLN A 109 -13.27 -11.36 16.91
C GLN A 109 -13.65 -12.26 15.73
N ASN A 110 -14.95 -12.37 15.41
CA ASN A 110 -15.42 -13.15 14.26
C ASN A 110 -14.90 -12.58 12.94
N THR A 111 -14.84 -11.24 12.81
CA THR A 111 -14.28 -10.59 11.62
C THR A 111 -12.78 -10.83 11.52
N ILE A 112 -12.05 -10.73 12.63
CA ILE A 112 -10.60 -11.02 12.68
C ILE A 112 -10.35 -12.47 12.25
N ASN A 113 -11.03 -13.45 12.86
CA ASN A 113 -10.89 -14.87 12.52
C ASN A 113 -11.17 -15.14 11.03
N ARG A 114 -12.17 -14.47 10.45
CA ARG A 114 -12.48 -14.58 9.03
C ARG A 114 -11.33 -14.06 8.16
N TYR A 115 -10.78 -12.90 8.47
CA TYR A 115 -9.61 -12.38 7.74
C TYR A 115 -8.40 -13.31 7.88
N GLU A 116 -8.12 -13.81 9.08
CA GLU A 116 -7.03 -14.78 9.29
C GLU A 116 -7.19 -16.03 8.43
N SER A 117 -8.42 -16.55 8.28
CA SER A 117 -8.69 -17.74 7.46
C SER A 117 -8.54 -17.52 5.95
N MET A 118 -8.54 -16.27 5.48
CA MET A 118 -8.43 -15.94 4.05
C MET A 118 -6.99 -16.00 3.54
N TYR A 119 -6.00 -15.90 4.43
CA TYR A 119 -4.59 -15.81 4.05
C TYR A 119 -3.82 -17.00 4.60
N SER A 120 -2.79 -17.40 3.86
CA SER A 120 -1.86 -18.48 4.23
C SER A 120 -0.47 -18.13 3.71
N GLY A 121 0.54 -18.87 4.19
CA GLY A 121 1.92 -18.69 3.74
C GLY A 121 2.43 -17.26 3.89
N VAL A 122 3.12 -16.79 2.86
CA VAL A 122 3.70 -15.43 2.81
C VAL A 122 2.63 -14.34 2.90
N PHE A 123 1.43 -14.56 2.37
CA PHE A 123 0.36 -13.56 2.41
C PHE A 123 -0.23 -13.41 3.82
N TYR A 124 -0.26 -14.49 4.62
CA TYR A 124 -0.62 -14.40 6.03
C TYR A 124 0.42 -13.58 6.80
N GLN A 125 1.71 -13.86 6.60
CA GLN A 125 2.79 -13.09 7.23
C GLN A 125 2.68 -11.60 6.91
N ARG A 126 2.44 -11.24 5.64
CA ARG A 126 2.34 -9.84 5.21
C ARG A 126 1.08 -9.14 5.69
N TYR A 127 -0.10 -9.68 5.39
CA TYR A 127 -1.36 -8.97 5.58
C TYR A 127 -2.02 -9.19 6.95
N ILE A 128 -1.65 -10.25 7.67
CA ILE A 128 -2.17 -10.55 9.01
C ILE A 128 -1.15 -10.20 10.09
N LEU A 129 0.08 -10.69 9.96
CA LEU A 129 1.15 -10.44 10.94
C LEU A 129 1.91 -9.13 10.70
N GLY A 130 1.69 -8.48 9.54
CA GLY A 130 2.34 -7.23 9.22
C GLY A 130 3.86 -7.36 9.03
N GLU A 131 4.34 -8.52 8.57
CA GLU A 131 5.75 -8.85 8.42
C GLU A 131 6.27 -8.59 7.00
N TRP A 132 7.50 -8.08 6.90
CA TRP A 132 8.21 -7.95 5.63
C TRP A 132 8.89 -9.28 5.29
N SER A 133 8.15 -10.19 4.66
CA SER A 133 8.61 -11.56 4.40
C SER A 133 8.76 -11.89 2.92
N VAL A 134 9.67 -12.82 2.62
CA VAL A 134 9.90 -13.30 1.26
C VAL A 134 8.89 -14.40 0.92
N ALA A 135 8.42 -14.42 -0.32
CA ALA A 135 7.72 -15.59 -0.85
C ALA A 135 8.81 -16.63 -1.19
N ASP A 136 9.10 -17.55 -0.26
CA ASP A 136 10.01 -18.65 -0.52
C ASP A 136 9.20 -19.88 -1.00
N GLY A 137 9.51 -20.39 -2.20
CA GLY A 137 8.90 -21.61 -2.74
C GLY A 137 7.64 -21.43 -3.60
N VAL A 138 6.70 -22.38 -3.46
CA VAL A 138 5.52 -22.55 -4.32
C VAL A 138 4.53 -21.40 -4.13
N VAL A 139 4.13 -20.73 -5.24
CA VAL A 139 3.20 -19.58 -5.23
C VAL A 139 1.84 -19.92 -4.59
N TYR A 140 1.41 -21.18 -4.69
CA TYR A 140 0.20 -21.72 -4.05
C TYR A 140 0.57 -22.85 -3.08
N ASP A 141 1.29 -22.50 -2.01
CA ASP A 141 1.60 -23.43 -0.91
C ASP A 141 0.34 -23.93 -0.17
N ASN A 142 -0.76 -23.20 -0.31
CA ASN A 142 -2.06 -23.49 0.29
C ASN A 142 -2.98 -24.38 -0.55
N PHE A 143 -2.57 -24.78 -1.76
CA PHE A 143 -3.35 -25.71 -2.58
C PHE A 143 -3.27 -27.13 -1.99
N ASP A 144 -4.42 -27.67 -1.57
CA ASP A 144 -4.53 -29.06 -1.14
C ASP A 144 -5.43 -29.85 -2.09
N ARG A 145 -4.82 -30.76 -2.85
CA ARG A 145 -5.51 -31.62 -3.82
C ARG A 145 -6.67 -32.41 -3.19
N LYS A 146 -6.58 -32.79 -1.91
CA LYS A 146 -7.61 -33.61 -1.26
C LYS A 146 -8.88 -32.83 -0.92
N THR A 147 -8.74 -31.53 -0.69
CA THR A 147 -9.85 -30.67 -0.26
C THR A 147 -10.31 -29.73 -1.37
N MET A 148 -9.44 -29.44 -2.33
CA MET A 148 -9.67 -28.43 -3.38
C MET A 148 -9.81 -29.03 -4.79
N VAL A 149 -9.78 -30.35 -4.95
CA VAL A 149 -10.11 -31.03 -6.23
C VAL A 149 -11.36 -31.89 -6.04
N VAL A 150 -12.30 -31.73 -6.95
CA VAL A 150 -13.54 -32.51 -7.03
C VAL A 150 -13.60 -33.26 -8.36
N ASP A 151 -14.23 -34.43 -8.34
CA ASP A 151 -14.52 -35.16 -9.58
C ASP A 151 -15.60 -34.40 -10.37
N LEU A 152 -15.42 -34.34 -11.68
CA LEU A 152 -16.42 -33.77 -12.57
C LEU A 152 -17.66 -34.67 -12.59
N PRO A 153 -18.89 -34.12 -12.49
CA PRO A 153 -20.11 -34.85 -12.73
C PRO A 153 -20.09 -35.59 -14.08
N ALA A 154 -20.65 -36.80 -14.10
CA ALA A 154 -20.59 -37.71 -15.25
C ALA A 154 -21.24 -37.16 -16.54
N ASP A 155 -22.13 -36.18 -16.42
CA ASP A 155 -22.99 -35.70 -17.51
C ASP A 155 -22.59 -34.31 -18.04
N ILE A 156 -21.35 -33.86 -17.78
CA ILE A 156 -20.88 -32.53 -18.23
C ILE A 156 -20.61 -32.53 -19.73
N VAL A 157 -21.27 -31.61 -20.44
CA VAL A 157 -20.96 -31.23 -21.82
C VAL A 157 -20.33 -29.85 -21.81
N PHE A 158 -19.07 -29.75 -22.25
CA PHE A 158 -18.38 -28.46 -22.37
C PHE A 158 -18.78 -27.78 -23.68
N GLU A 159 -19.42 -26.61 -23.60
CA GLU A 159 -19.79 -25.84 -24.80
C GLU A 159 -18.61 -25.07 -25.41
N LYS A 160 -17.61 -24.71 -24.58
CA LYS A 160 -16.39 -24.01 -24.99
C LYS A 160 -15.23 -24.41 -24.10
N TYR A 161 -14.03 -24.51 -24.67
CA TYR A 161 -12.78 -24.60 -23.93
C TYR A 161 -11.84 -23.49 -24.37
N TRP A 162 -10.95 -23.09 -23.48
CA TRP A 162 -9.91 -22.10 -23.73
C TRP A 162 -8.56 -22.75 -23.44
N ILE A 163 -7.57 -22.49 -24.31
CA ILE A 163 -6.16 -22.83 -24.10
C ILE A 163 -5.46 -21.54 -23.69
#